data_AF-A0A2E6ZMZ6-F1
#
_entry.id   AF-A0A2E6ZMZ6-F1
#
_cell.length_a   1.000
_cell.length_b   1.000
_cell.length_c   1.000
_cell.angle_alpha   90.00
_cell.angle_beta   90.00
_cell.angle_gamma   90.00
#
_symmetry.space_group_name_H-M   'P 1'
#
loop_
_entity.id
_entity.type
_entity.pdbx_description
1 polymer ?
#
loop_
_entity_poly.entity_id
_entity_poly.type
_entity_poly.pdbx_seq_one_letter_code
_entity_poly.pdbx_strand_id
1 'polypeptide(L)'
;MVFKENPSVYLVTKPAINWSQIANFFIDENVPPIPDSVRAGNDESAAVIEISARMCYMSYGRGRRDITDFINNLLSSKDGSVFEHVNYGFIITGVSRSLTHELVRHRAGFAYSQRSQRYVDETEGTFVIPPALSTTRDATEAARKVLDDALIHASESYVELVNALEKSLPKSIFETNTDRRKAIRQAARSVLPNATETKIFVTANVRALRHFIEMRGAIFADWEIRFLAIEILKLLQEEAPLLFGDFVVEDLGDGTQITYPKYSKV
;
A
#
# COMPACT_ATOMS: atom_id res chain seq x y z
N MET A 1 -17.34 -15.47 15.38
CA MET A 1 -16.88 -14.52 14.36
C MET A 1 -15.38 -14.67 14.21
N VAL A 2 -14.85 -14.73 12.98
CA VAL A 2 -13.39 -14.79 12.76
C VAL A 2 -12.85 -13.37 12.69
N PHE A 3 -11.79 -13.06 13.43
CA PHE A 3 -11.12 -11.76 13.43
C PHE A 3 -9.80 -11.82 12.67
N LYS A 4 -9.33 -10.67 12.19
CA LYS A 4 -8.00 -10.50 11.56
C LYS A 4 -7.09 -9.75 12.52
N GLU A 5 -5.86 -10.24 12.71
CA GLU A 5 -4.86 -9.55 13.53
C GLU A 5 -3.71 -8.96 12.70
N ASN A 6 -3.46 -9.51 11.50
CA ASN A 6 -2.39 -9.05 10.62
C ASN A 6 -2.92 -8.82 9.20
N PRO A 7 -2.44 -7.77 8.50
CA PRO A 7 -2.69 -7.59 7.09
C PRO A 7 -2.01 -8.67 6.25
N SER A 8 -2.54 -8.90 5.05
CA SER A 8 -1.86 -9.65 4.00
C SER A 8 -1.61 -8.70 2.83
N VAL A 9 -0.36 -8.65 2.38
CA VAL A 9 0.10 -7.77 1.30
C VAL A 9 0.58 -8.63 0.13
N TYR A 10 0.05 -8.37 -1.06
CA TYR A 10 0.40 -9.08 -2.28
C TYR A 10 0.95 -8.08 -3.29
N LEU A 11 2.20 -8.23 -3.71
CA LEU A 11 2.76 -7.49 -4.83
C LEU A 11 2.23 -8.07 -6.15
N VAL A 12 1.41 -7.31 -6.86
CA VAL A 12 0.63 -7.80 -8.02
C VAL A 12 0.97 -7.11 -9.34
N THR A 13 1.59 -5.94 -9.32
CA THR A 13 2.09 -5.29 -10.55
C THR A 13 3.50 -4.77 -10.33
N LYS A 14 4.33 -4.94 -11.35
CA LYS A 14 5.74 -4.55 -11.40
C LYS A 14 6.02 -3.80 -12.70
N PRO A 15 7.08 -2.96 -12.75
CA PRO A 15 7.52 -2.32 -13.98
C PRO A 15 7.95 -3.32 -15.05
N ALA A 16 7.75 -2.93 -16.31
CA ALA A 16 8.24 -3.65 -17.47
C ALA A 16 8.68 -2.66 -18.55
N ILE A 17 9.75 -2.98 -19.26
CA ILE A 17 10.41 -2.18 -20.27
C ILE A 17 10.18 -2.80 -21.65
N ASN A 18 9.79 -1.97 -22.61
CA ASN A 18 9.82 -2.36 -24.02
C ASN A 18 11.24 -2.16 -24.58
N TRP A 19 12.08 -3.18 -24.41
CA TRP A 19 13.48 -3.14 -24.83
C TRP A 19 13.68 -2.89 -26.33
N SER A 20 12.72 -3.28 -27.18
CA SER A 20 12.81 -3.01 -28.62
C SER A 20 12.74 -1.51 -28.93
N GLN A 21 11.89 -0.77 -28.22
CA GLN A 21 11.77 0.68 -28.40
C GLN A 21 12.95 1.44 -27.79
N ILE A 22 13.50 0.96 -26.67
CA ILE A 22 14.74 1.51 -26.11
C ILE A 22 15.91 1.34 -27.09
N ALA A 23 16.01 0.17 -27.75
CA ALA A 23 17.03 -0.07 -28.75
C ALA A 23 16.88 0.86 -29.97
N ASN A 24 15.65 1.04 -30.48
CA ASN A 24 15.38 1.98 -31.58
C ASN A 24 15.80 3.41 -31.19
N PHE A 25 15.38 3.89 -30.02
CA PHE A 25 15.77 5.20 -29.50
C PHE A 25 17.30 5.39 -29.48
N PHE A 26 18.05 4.38 -29.02
CA PHE A 26 19.50 4.50 -28.98
C PHE A 26 20.18 4.52 -30.34
N ILE A 27 19.64 3.76 -31.30
CA ILE A 27 20.11 3.81 -32.69
C ILE A 27 19.82 5.18 -33.29
N ASP A 28 18.58 5.66 -33.15
CA ASP A 28 18.12 6.91 -33.75
C ASP A 28 18.87 8.12 -33.20
N GLU A 29 19.14 8.16 -31.89
CA GLU A 29 19.88 9.24 -31.23
C GLU A 29 21.41 9.02 -31.20
N ASN A 30 21.89 7.93 -31.83
CA ASN A 30 23.31 7.56 -31.89
C ASN A 30 24.00 7.57 -30.51
N VAL A 31 23.34 6.97 -29.51
CA VAL A 31 23.87 6.81 -28.14
C VAL A 31 24.22 5.34 -27.86
N PRO A 32 25.22 5.06 -27.00
CA PRO A 32 25.62 3.70 -26.71
C PRO A 32 24.50 2.90 -26.01
N PRO A 33 24.42 1.58 -26.22
CA PRO A 33 23.41 0.73 -25.60
C PRO A 33 23.57 0.65 -24.06
N ILE A 34 22.49 0.23 -23.38
CA ILE A 34 22.55 -0.05 -21.95
C ILE A 34 23.41 -1.31 -21.75
N PRO A 35 24.36 -1.30 -20.81
CA PRO A 35 25.08 -2.52 -20.42
C PRO A 35 24.13 -3.64 -20.00
N ASP A 36 24.43 -4.87 -20.38
CA ASP A 36 23.64 -6.04 -19.98
C ASP A 36 23.58 -6.23 -18.46
N SER A 37 24.57 -5.71 -17.71
CA SER A 37 24.56 -5.69 -16.25
C SER A 37 23.41 -4.88 -15.64
N VAL A 38 22.90 -3.87 -16.35
CA VAL A 38 21.73 -3.08 -15.93
C VAL A 38 20.43 -3.81 -16.25
N ARG A 39 20.48 -4.72 -17.22
CA ARG A 39 19.39 -5.64 -17.58
C ARG A 39 19.38 -6.90 -16.72
N ALA A 40 20.43 -7.13 -15.93
CA ALA A 40 20.58 -8.30 -15.09
C ALA A 40 19.81 -8.13 -13.78
N GLY A 41 18.74 -8.89 -13.62
CA GLY A 41 17.88 -8.86 -12.44
C GLY A 41 16.49 -9.42 -12.76
N ASN A 42 15.72 -9.71 -11.71
CA ASN A 42 14.32 -10.15 -11.86
C ASN A 42 13.34 -8.96 -11.94
N ASP A 43 13.81 -7.74 -11.65
CA ASP A 43 13.05 -6.48 -11.68
C ASP A 43 13.79 -5.47 -12.58
N GLU A 44 13.03 -4.74 -13.41
CA GLU A 44 13.57 -3.80 -14.39
C GLU A 44 13.60 -2.34 -13.90
N SER A 45 13.32 -2.10 -12.61
CA SER A 45 13.14 -0.75 -12.07
C SER A 45 14.41 0.08 -12.08
N ALA A 46 15.54 -0.55 -11.76
CA ALA A 46 16.84 0.11 -11.82
C ALA A 46 17.15 0.60 -13.24
N ALA A 47 16.79 -0.19 -14.26
CA ALA A 47 16.95 0.19 -15.66
C ALA A 47 16.05 1.36 -16.04
N VAL A 48 14.77 1.38 -15.61
CA VAL A 48 13.87 2.53 -15.83
C VAL A 48 14.48 3.82 -15.27
N ILE A 49 15.04 3.75 -14.06
CA ILE A 49 15.68 4.90 -13.41
C ILE A 49 16.93 5.34 -14.17
N GLU A 50 17.81 4.42 -14.55
CA GLU A 50 19.02 4.77 -15.30
C GLU A 50 18.70 5.40 -16.65
N ILE A 51 17.74 4.82 -17.40
CA ILE A 51 17.28 5.37 -18.68
C ILE A 51 16.76 6.79 -18.49
N SER A 52 15.79 6.98 -17.60
CA SER A 52 15.15 8.28 -17.40
C SER A 52 16.12 9.34 -16.88
N ALA A 53 16.99 9.00 -15.92
CA ALA A 53 17.97 9.92 -15.36
C ALA A 53 19.04 10.34 -16.40
N ARG A 54 19.53 9.39 -17.21
CA ARG A 54 20.53 9.71 -18.24
C ARG A 54 19.95 10.47 -19.41
N MET A 55 18.68 10.26 -19.74
CA MET A 55 17.96 10.98 -20.79
C MET A 55 18.00 12.50 -20.57
N CYS A 56 17.83 12.97 -19.32
CA CYS A 56 17.87 14.39 -18.98
C CYS A 56 19.16 15.11 -19.44
N TYR A 57 20.27 14.38 -19.55
CA TYR A 57 21.59 14.92 -19.92
C TYR A 57 22.18 14.26 -21.17
N MET A 58 21.42 13.39 -21.85
CA MET A 58 21.91 12.51 -22.93
C MET A 58 23.26 11.85 -22.59
N SER A 59 23.41 11.38 -21.35
CA SER A 59 24.69 10.97 -20.76
C SER A 59 24.93 9.45 -20.80
N TYR A 60 24.29 8.76 -21.74
CA TYR A 60 24.44 7.32 -21.95
C TYR A 60 25.91 6.92 -22.19
N GLY A 61 26.37 5.85 -21.53
CA GLY A 61 27.75 5.37 -21.60
C GLY A 61 28.82 6.25 -20.94
N ARG A 62 28.44 7.38 -20.32
CA ARG A 62 29.36 8.33 -19.64
C ARG A 62 29.16 8.31 -18.13
N GLY A 63 30.19 8.71 -17.37
CA GLY A 63 30.12 8.79 -15.92
C GLY A 63 30.16 7.42 -15.23
N ARG A 64 29.38 7.25 -14.15
CA ARG A 64 29.33 6.00 -13.36
C ARG A 64 28.83 4.86 -14.23
N ARG A 65 29.52 3.72 -14.19
CA ARG A 65 29.18 2.51 -14.96
C ARG A 65 28.49 1.44 -14.13
N ASP A 66 28.71 1.45 -12.82
CA ASP A 66 28.02 0.57 -11.89
C ASP A 66 26.64 1.14 -11.53
N ILE A 67 25.59 0.34 -11.71
CA ILE A 67 24.20 0.75 -11.47
C ILE A 67 23.93 1.03 -9.98
N THR A 68 24.56 0.29 -9.09
CA THR A 68 24.42 0.45 -7.64
C THR A 68 24.99 1.80 -7.22
N ASP A 69 26.20 2.13 -7.68
CA ASP A 69 26.82 3.43 -7.44
C ASP A 69 26.02 4.58 -8.06
N PHE A 70 25.44 4.35 -9.24
CA PHE A 70 24.60 5.33 -9.92
C PHE A 70 23.33 5.64 -9.12
N ILE A 71 22.57 4.63 -8.71
CA ILE A 71 21.34 4.79 -7.91
C ILE A 71 21.66 5.39 -6.53
N ASN A 72 22.71 4.89 -5.85
CA ASN A 72 23.12 5.44 -4.55
C ASN A 72 23.48 6.92 -4.65
N ASN A 73 24.12 7.34 -5.74
CA ASN A 73 24.39 8.76 -5.97
C ASN A 73 23.09 9.56 -6.10
N LEU A 74 22.10 9.09 -6.87
CA LEU A 74 20.79 9.75 -7.02
C LEU A 74 20.07 9.89 -5.67
N LEU A 75 20.02 8.81 -4.88
CA LEU A 75 19.46 8.82 -3.53
C LEU A 75 20.17 9.84 -2.63
N SER A 76 21.51 9.83 -2.59
CA SER A 76 22.30 10.75 -1.77
C SER A 76 22.15 12.21 -2.19
N SER A 77 21.96 12.46 -3.49
CA SER A 77 21.77 13.80 -4.06
C SER A 77 20.33 14.29 -3.97
N LYS A 78 19.39 13.44 -3.50
CA LYS A 78 17.95 13.70 -3.44
C LYS A 78 17.34 14.05 -4.79
N ASP A 79 17.85 13.42 -5.85
CA ASP A 79 17.29 13.54 -7.18
C ASP A 79 16.06 12.62 -7.30
N GLY A 80 14.99 13.00 -6.59
CA GLY A 80 13.83 12.16 -6.35
C GLY A 80 12.93 11.91 -7.56
N SER A 81 12.92 12.82 -8.54
CA SER A 81 11.93 12.78 -9.63
C SER A 81 12.11 11.58 -10.55
N VAL A 82 13.34 11.09 -10.75
CA VAL A 82 13.59 9.92 -11.60
C VAL A 82 12.99 8.63 -11.03
N PHE A 83 12.81 8.56 -9.70
CA PHE A 83 12.15 7.44 -9.02
C PHE A 83 10.62 7.44 -9.24
N GLU A 84 10.03 8.53 -9.74
CA GLU A 84 8.58 8.59 -9.99
C GLU A 84 8.15 7.79 -11.23
N HIS A 85 9.09 7.43 -12.12
CA HIS A 85 8.83 6.62 -13.31
C HIS A 85 8.58 5.14 -13.01
N VAL A 86 8.97 4.67 -11.82
CA VAL A 86 8.86 3.27 -11.40
C VAL A 86 7.64 3.11 -10.50
N ASN A 87 6.74 2.18 -10.82
CA ASN A 87 5.49 1.97 -10.09
C ASN A 87 5.29 0.51 -9.68
N TYR A 88 4.81 0.30 -8.46
CA TYR A 88 4.40 -1.00 -7.94
C TYR A 88 2.92 -0.99 -7.55
N GLY A 89 2.27 -2.15 -7.66
CA GLY A 89 0.86 -2.32 -7.29
C GLY A 89 0.68 -3.45 -6.31
N PHE A 90 -0.13 -3.20 -5.29
CA PHE A 90 -0.37 -4.09 -4.17
C PHE A 90 -1.86 -4.36 -4.01
N ILE A 91 -2.21 -5.60 -3.68
CA ILE A 91 -3.49 -5.91 -3.04
C ILE A 91 -3.23 -6.05 -1.55
N ILE A 92 -4.00 -5.33 -0.74
CA ILE A 92 -3.90 -5.34 0.72
C ILE A 92 -5.24 -5.81 1.28
N THR A 93 -5.21 -6.82 2.14
CA THR A 93 -6.39 -7.36 2.85
C THR A 93 -6.11 -7.46 4.34
N GLY A 94 -7.14 -7.67 5.17
CA GLY A 94 -6.94 -7.74 6.63
C GLY A 94 -6.58 -6.40 7.28
N VAL A 95 -6.94 -5.27 6.65
CA VAL A 95 -6.73 -3.91 7.19
C VAL A 95 -8.05 -3.25 7.57
N SER A 96 -8.01 -2.39 8.60
CA SER A 96 -9.18 -1.71 9.13
C SER A 96 -9.62 -0.54 8.24
N ARG A 97 -10.87 -0.09 8.42
CA ARG A 97 -11.35 1.16 7.81
C ARG A 97 -10.55 2.36 8.33
N SER A 98 -10.22 2.42 9.61
CA SER A 98 -9.38 3.48 10.19
C SER A 98 -8.02 3.57 9.52
N LEU A 99 -7.31 2.44 9.36
CA LEU A 99 -6.02 2.42 8.67
C LEU A 99 -6.16 2.96 7.25
N THR A 100 -7.15 2.50 6.49
CA THR A 100 -7.31 3.00 5.11
C THR A 100 -7.63 4.48 5.06
N HIS A 101 -8.28 5.04 6.09
CA HIS A 101 -8.55 6.47 6.18
C HIS A 101 -7.27 7.30 6.37
N GLU A 102 -6.23 6.73 6.99
CA GLU A 102 -4.89 7.31 7.04
C GLU A 102 -4.10 7.08 5.76
N LEU A 103 -4.18 5.87 5.19
CA LEU A 103 -3.46 5.48 3.97
C LEU A 103 -3.84 6.38 2.79
N VAL A 104 -5.14 6.61 2.56
CA VAL A 104 -5.61 7.43 1.42
C VAL A 104 -5.28 8.93 1.53
N ARG A 105 -4.66 9.36 2.64
CA ARG A 105 -4.12 10.72 2.79
C ARG A 105 -2.81 10.92 2.03
N HIS A 106 -2.14 9.83 1.66
CA HIS A 106 -0.99 9.84 0.77
C HIS A 106 -1.51 9.98 -0.67
N ARG A 107 -1.37 11.19 -1.23
CA ARG A 107 -2.01 11.56 -2.51
C ARG A 107 -1.05 11.50 -3.69
N ALA A 108 0.12 12.12 -3.54
CA ALA A 108 1.08 12.26 -4.62
C ALA A 108 1.69 10.89 -4.96
N GLY A 109 1.58 10.48 -6.23
CA GLY A 109 2.12 9.22 -6.70
C GLY A 109 1.39 7.97 -6.20
N PHE A 110 0.18 8.09 -5.65
CA PHE A 110 -0.66 6.97 -5.22
C PHE A 110 -1.97 6.89 -6.01
N ALA A 111 -2.44 5.68 -6.27
CA ALA A 111 -3.78 5.39 -6.78
C ALA A 111 -4.44 4.29 -5.96
N TYR A 112 -5.76 4.38 -5.76
CA TYR A 112 -6.51 3.50 -4.86
C TYR A 112 -7.75 2.93 -5.52
N SER A 113 -8.02 1.65 -5.29
CA SER A 113 -9.33 1.02 -5.52
C SER A 113 -9.71 0.20 -4.30
N GLN A 114 -10.79 0.59 -3.62
CA GLN A 114 -11.15 0.01 -2.32
C GLN A 114 -12.51 -0.68 -2.37
N ARG A 115 -12.64 -1.80 -1.63
CA ARG A 115 -13.92 -2.48 -1.41
C ARG A 115 -14.96 -1.50 -0.88
N SER A 116 -16.08 -1.37 -1.58
CA SER A 116 -17.12 -0.38 -1.26
C SER A 116 -18.22 -0.95 -0.37
N GLN A 117 -18.37 -0.39 0.83
CA GLN A 117 -19.50 -0.66 1.74
C GLN A 117 -20.86 -0.17 1.22
N ARG A 118 -20.89 0.57 0.11
CA ARG A 118 -22.16 0.95 -0.55
C ARG A 118 -22.67 -0.16 -1.46
N TYR A 119 -21.75 -0.93 -2.03
CA TYR A 119 -22.07 -1.94 -3.04
C TYR A 119 -21.99 -3.35 -2.49
N VAL A 120 -21.02 -3.64 -1.63
CA VAL A 120 -20.84 -4.97 -1.08
C VAL A 120 -21.62 -5.11 0.22
N ASP A 121 -22.16 -6.30 0.43
CA ASP A 121 -22.80 -6.67 1.68
C ASP A 121 -21.75 -6.97 2.75
N GLU A 122 -21.86 -6.34 3.91
CA GLU A 122 -21.00 -6.61 5.06
C GLU A 122 -21.71 -7.46 6.14
N THR A 123 -22.82 -8.13 5.80
CA THR A 123 -23.50 -9.07 6.71
C THR A 123 -22.56 -10.18 7.20
N GLU A 124 -21.66 -10.64 6.33
CA GLU A 124 -20.58 -11.57 6.67
C GLU A 124 -19.21 -10.87 6.69
N GLY A 125 -19.21 -9.57 6.95
CA GLY A 125 -17.99 -8.80 7.15
C GLY A 125 -17.20 -9.31 8.36
N THR A 126 -15.89 -9.14 8.31
CA THR A 126 -14.99 -9.41 9.44
C THR A 126 -14.42 -8.10 9.98
N PHE A 127 -13.72 -8.18 11.10
CA PHE A 127 -13.10 -7.05 11.77
C PHE A 127 -11.61 -7.30 11.99
N VAL A 128 -10.86 -6.20 12.02
CA VAL A 128 -9.44 -6.15 12.32
C VAL A 128 -9.26 -5.74 13.77
N ILE A 129 -8.47 -6.53 14.48
CA ILE A 129 -8.10 -6.27 15.86
C ILE A 129 -6.92 -5.30 15.85
N PRO A 130 -7.02 -4.15 16.55
CA PRO A 130 -5.89 -3.25 16.69
C PRO A 130 -4.67 -3.99 17.29
N PRO A 131 -3.43 -3.74 16.82
CA PRO A 131 -2.26 -4.47 17.30
C PRO A 131 -2.05 -4.43 18.83
N ALA A 132 -2.52 -3.38 19.50
CA ALA A 132 -2.49 -3.26 20.97
C ALA A 132 -3.38 -4.28 21.71
N LEU A 133 -4.33 -4.90 21.03
CA LEU A 133 -5.26 -5.90 21.55
C LEU A 133 -5.06 -7.29 20.90
N SER A 134 -3.93 -7.49 20.22
CA SER A 134 -3.55 -8.80 19.67
C SER A 134 -3.38 -9.83 20.77
N THR A 135 -3.74 -11.08 20.45
CA THR A 135 -3.58 -12.25 21.33
C THR A 135 -2.13 -12.53 21.74
N THR A 136 -1.16 -11.98 21.03
CA THR A 136 0.27 -12.12 21.33
C THR A 136 0.76 -11.20 22.46
N ARG A 137 -0.07 -10.27 22.94
CA ARG A 137 0.26 -9.35 24.03
C ARG A 137 -0.37 -9.79 25.35
N ASP A 138 0.46 -9.85 26.38
CA ASP A 138 0.03 -10.20 27.74
C ASP A 138 -1.03 -9.22 28.28
N ALA A 139 -1.97 -9.75 29.07
CA ALA A 139 -2.96 -8.98 29.84
C ALA A 139 -3.97 -8.12 29.04
N THR A 140 -4.32 -8.51 27.82
CA THR A 140 -5.33 -7.79 26.99
C THR A 140 -6.74 -8.37 27.08
N GLU A 141 -6.96 -9.50 27.76
CA GLU A 141 -8.22 -10.28 27.67
C GLU A 141 -9.47 -9.46 28.03
N ALA A 142 -9.45 -8.70 29.13
CA ALA A 142 -10.58 -7.87 29.54
C ALA A 142 -10.87 -6.75 28.52
N ALA A 143 -9.83 -6.08 28.02
CA ALA A 143 -9.97 -5.02 27.01
C ALA A 143 -10.42 -5.60 25.65
N ARG A 144 -9.88 -6.77 25.27
CA ARG A 144 -10.24 -7.50 24.07
C ARG A 144 -11.70 -7.94 24.11
N LYS A 145 -12.18 -8.41 25.26
CA LYS A 145 -13.60 -8.76 25.43
C LYS A 145 -14.53 -7.59 25.19
N VAL A 146 -14.19 -6.39 25.68
CA VAL A 146 -14.98 -5.17 25.41
C VAL A 146 -15.07 -4.88 23.92
N LEU A 147 -13.96 -5.01 23.19
CA LEU A 147 -13.95 -4.84 21.73
C LEU A 147 -14.80 -5.92 21.06
N ASP A 148 -14.56 -7.20 21.36
CA ASP A 148 -15.25 -8.33 20.72
C ASP A 148 -16.78 -8.23 20.91
N ASP A 149 -17.24 -7.90 22.12
CA ASP A 149 -18.66 -7.71 22.41
C ASP A 149 -19.22 -6.56 21.55
N ALA A 150 -18.51 -5.42 21.44
CA ALA A 150 -18.95 -4.29 20.62
C ALA A 150 -18.99 -4.62 19.12
N LEU A 151 -18.02 -5.39 18.61
CA LEU A 151 -17.97 -5.80 17.20
C LEU A 151 -19.12 -6.76 16.83
N ILE A 152 -19.44 -7.69 17.73
CA ILE A 152 -20.58 -8.61 17.56
C ILE A 152 -21.88 -7.81 17.50
N HIS A 153 -22.13 -6.93 18.47
CA HIS A 153 -23.34 -6.11 18.49
C HIS A 153 -23.45 -5.19 17.27
N ALA A 154 -22.34 -4.63 16.78
CA ALA A 154 -22.34 -3.81 15.58
C ALA A 154 -22.71 -4.62 14.31
N SER A 155 -22.24 -5.87 14.23
CA SER A 155 -22.60 -6.79 13.14
C SER A 155 -24.09 -7.15 13.17
N GLU A 156 -24.63 -7.48 14.34
CA GLU A 156 -26.05 -7.77 14.53
C GLU A 156 -26.91 -6.55 14.18
N SER A 157 -26.53 -5.37 14.69
CA SER A 157 -27.20 -4.10 14.39
C SER A 157 -27.19 -3.77 12.90
N TYR A 158 -26.09 -4.06 12.19
CA TYR A 158 -26.03 -3.87 10.74
C TYR A 158 -27.06 -4.73 10.01
N VAL A 159 -27.17 -6.01 10.37
CA VAL A 159 -28.14 -6.95 9.77
C VAL A 159 -29.57 -6.50 10.06
N GLU A 160 -29.86 -6.12 11.29
CA GLU A 160 -31.17 -5.60 11.68
C GLU A 160 -31.53 -4.33 10.89
N LEU A 161 -30.60 -3.39 10.73
CA LEU A 161 -30.81 -2.18 9.93
C LEU A 161 -31.03 -2.48 8.45
N VAL A 162 -30.26 -3.41 7.86
CA VAL A 162 -30.49 -3.84 6.46
C VAL A 162 -31.91 -4.38 6.32
N ASN A 163 -32.33 -5.29 7.19
CA ASN A 163 -33.66 -5.90 7.15
C ASN A 163 -34.79 -4.87 7.36
N ALA A 164 -34.60 -3.91 8.28
CA ALA A 164 -35.55 -2.84 8.52
C ALA A 164 -35.67 -1.90 7.30
N LEU A 165 -34.54 -1.46 6.74
CA LEU A 165 -34.50 -0.59 5.57
C LEU A 165 -35.04 -1.30 4.32
N GLU A 166 -34.84 -2.61 4.17
CA GLU A 166 -35.48 -3.40 3.12
C GLU A 166 -37.01 -3.42 3.22
N LYS A 167 -37.59 -3.28 4.42
CA LYS A 167 -39.04 -3.14 4.58
C LYS A 167 -39.50 -1.70 4.35
N SER A 168 -38.72 -0.72 4.81
CA SER A 168 -39.09 0.70 4.77
C SER A 168 -38.86 1.40 3.43
N LEU A 169 -37.93 0.91 2.60
CA LEU A 169 -37.60 1.52 1.31
C LEU A 169 -38.21 0.69 0.16
N PRO A 170 -39.41 1.02 -0.35
CA PRO A 170 -40.07 0.23 -1.38
C PRO A 170 -39.28 0.25 -2.70
N LYS A 171 -39.45 -0.78 -3.54
CA LYS A 171 -38.78 -0.86 -4.85
C LYS A 171 -39.19 0.27 -5.80
N SER A 172 -40.41 0.77 -5.68
CA SER A 172 -41.00 1.77 -6.59
C SER A 172 -40.34 3.15 -6.56
N ILE A 173 -39.63 3.50 -5.49
CA ILE A 173 -38.93 4.80 -5.38
C ILE A 173 -37.51 4.77 -5.96
N PHE A 174 -37.08 3.65 -6.55
CA PHE A 174 -35.77 3.50 -7.17
C PHE A 174 -35.90 3.07 -8.63
N GLU A 175 -35.05 3.62 -9.48
CA GLU A 175 -34.96 3.25 -10.90
C GLU A 175 -34.46 1.80 -11.06
N THR A 176 -33.49 1.39 -10.24
CA THR A 176 -32.93 0.04 -10.29
C THR A 176 -32.88 -0.65 -8.91
N ASN A 177 -32.89 -1.99 -8.92
CA ASN A 177 -32.65 -2.78 -7.71
C ASN A 177 -31.24 -2.54 -7.13
N THR A 178 -30.28 -2.12 -7.95
CA THR A 178 -28.92 -1.81 -7.50
C THR A 178 -28.91 -0.50 -6.72
N ASP A 179 -29.60 0.53 -7.17
CA ASP A 179 -29.71 1.81 -6.45
C ASP A 179 -30.42 1.64 -5.11
N ARG A 180 -31.46 0.81 -5.09
CA ARG A 180 -32.13 0.44 -3.84
C ARG A 180 -31.18 -0.23 -2.84
N ARG A 181 -30.47 -1.29 -3.26
CA ARG A 181 -29.50 -1.99 -2.39
C ARG A 181 -28.42 -1.05 -1.90
N LYS A 182 -27.95 -0.16 -2.77
CA LYS A 182 -26.95 0.86 -2.45
C LYS A 182 -27.46 1.86 -1.42
N ALA A 183 -28.70 2.33 -1.53
CA ALA A 183 -29.33 3.22 -0.55
C ALA A 183 -29.49 2.57 0.83
N ILE A 184 -29.88 1.30 0.87
CA ILE A 184 -29.98 0.51 2.10
C ILE A 184 -28.61 0.35 2.76
N ARG A 185 -27.63 -0.22 2.03
CA ARG A 185 -26.29 -0.53 2.56
C ARG A 185 -25.53 0.72 2.98
N GLN A 186 -25.64 1.81 2.22
CA GLN A 186 -24.93 3.05 2.56
C GLN A 186 -25.45 3.73 3.84
N ALA A 187 -26.71 3.46 4.23
CA ALA A 187 -27.31 3.89 5.49
C ALA A 187 -27.01 2.89 6.62
N ALA A 188 -27.19 1.58 6.38
CA ALA A 188 -26.95 0.53 7.36
C ALA A 188 -25.50 0.51 7.86
N ARG A 189 -24.52 0.78 6.98
CA ARG A 189 -23.10 0.84 7.37
C ARG A 189 -22.75 1.92 8.42
N SER A 190 -23.69 2.80 8.79
CA SER A 190 -23.47 3.81 9.83
C SER A 190 -23.16 3.23 11.21
N VAL A 191 -23.53 1.97 11.47
CA VAL A 191 -23.19 1.27 12.71
C VAL A 191 -21.88 0.48 12.61
N LEU A 192 -21.29 0.35 11.41
CA LEU A 192 -20.05 -0.42 11.24
C LEU A 192 -18.86 0.35 11.84
N PRO A 193 -18.08 -0.27 12.73
CA PRO A 193 -16.97 0.39 13.42
C PRO A 193 -15.74 0.57 12.51
N ASN A 194 -14.81 1.41 12.96
CA ASN A 194 -13.50 1.61 12.32
C ASN A 194 -12.72 0.30 12.11
N ALA A 195 -12.91 -0.68 12.99
CA ALA A 195 -12.32 -2.00 12.91
C ALA A 195 -12.83 -2.85 11.73
N THR A 196 -13.87 -2.42 11.00
CA THR A 196 -14.39 -3.21 9.86
C THR A 196 -13.29 -3.48 8.85
N GLU A 197 -13.10 -4.76 8.49
CA GLU A 197 -12.08 -5.14 7.53
C GLU A 197 -12.41 -4.53 6.16
N THR A 198 -11.36 -4.16 5.45
CA THR A 198 -11.45 -3.72 4.08
C THR A 198 -10.31 -4.30 3.26
N LYS A 199 -10.46 -4.17 1.95
CA LYS A 199 -9.51 -4.64 0.95
C LYS A 199 -9.27 -3.49 0.00
N ILE A 200 -8.01 -3.23 -0.31
CA ILE A 200 -7.62 -2.08 -1.12
C ILE A 200 -6.50 -2.47 -2.09
N PHE A 201 -6.70 -2.13 -3.35
CA PHE A 201 -5.63 -2.09 -4.35
C PHE A 201 -4.94 -0.74 -4.26
N VAL A 202 -3.62 -0.75 -4.15
CA VAL A 202 -2.79 0.45 -4.09
C VAL A 202 -1.75 0.38 -5.19
N THR A 203 -1.70 1.37 -6.08
CA THR A 203 -0.53 1.57 -6.96
C THR A 203 0.24 2.77 -6.47
N ALA A 204 1.56 2.68 -6.40
CA ALA A 204 2.38 3.84 -6.07
C ALA A 204 3.74 3.83 -6.76
N ASN A 205 4.26 5.03 -7.04
CA ASN A 205 5.62 5.18 -7.55
C ASN A 205 6.66 5.06 -6.43
N VAL A 206 7.92 4.78 -6.78
CA VAL A 206 8.99 4.53 -5.80
C VAL A 206 9.22 5.71 -4.88
N ARG A 207 9.21 6.94 -5.39
CA ARG A 207 9.37 8.14 -4.55
C ARG A 207 8.26 8.25 -3.50
N ALA A 208 7.02 8.04 -3.93
CA ALA A 208 5.84 8.06 -3.05
C ALA A 208 5.88 6.93 -2.03
N LEU A 209 6.30 5.72 -2.42
CA LEU A 209 6.49 4.58 -1.52
C LEU A 209 7.57 4.86 -0.48
N ARG A 210 8.73 5.39 -0.87
CA ARG A 210 9.79 5.77 0.07
C ARG A 210 9.27 6.77 1.11
N HIS A 211 8.55 7.80 0.66
CA HIS A 211 7.93 8.78 1.56
C HIS A 211 6.90 8.14 2.50
N PHE A 212 6.03 7.28 2.00
CA PHE A 212 5.04 6.55 2.80
C PHE A 212 5.71 5.70 3.87
N ILE A 213 6.72 4.91 3.49
CA ILE A 213 7.46 4.01 4.40
C ILE A 213 8.20 4.83 5.46
N GLU A 214 8.89 5.91 5.08
CA GLU A 214 9.59 6.78 6.02
C GLU A 214 8.63 7.41 7.04
N MET A 215 7.45 7.88 6.60
CA MET A 215 6.48 8.51 7.51
C MET A 215 5.70 7.51 8.36
N ARG A 216 5.27 6.40 7.77
CA ARG A 216 4.36 5.45 8.42
C ARG A 216 5.08 4.32 9.12
N GLY A 217 6.33 4.04 8.74
CA GLY A 217 7.24 3.16 9.46
C GLY A 217 7.83 3.78 10.74
N ALA A 218 7.65 5.08 10.99
CA ALA A 218 8.24 5.78 12.12
C ALA A 218 7.56 5.48 13.46
N ILE A 219 8.27 5.76 14.56
CA ILE A 219 7.81 5.44 15.94
C ILE A 219 6.48 6.11 16.33
N PHE A 220 6.17 7.28 15.77
CA PHE A 220 4.97 8.05 16.08
C PHE A 220 3.73 7.63 15.28
N ALA A 221 3.87 6.73 14.30
CA ALA A 221 2.75 6.27 13.50
C ALA A 221 1.89 5.25 14.29
N ASP A 222 0.59 5.22 13.96
CA ASP A 222 -0.31 4.19 14.47
C ASP A 222 0.25 2.79 14.18
N TRP A 223 0.12 1.87 15.13
CA TRP A 223 0.73 0.55 15.06
C TRP A 223 0.23 -0.27 13.85
N GLU A 224 -1.02 -0.12 13.45
CA GLU A 224 -1.59 -0.88 12.33
C GLU A 224 -0.98 -0.42 10.99
N ILE A 225 -0.95 0.89 10.74
CA ILE A 225 -0.37 1.43 9.49
C ILE A 225 1.15 1.31 9.48
N ARG A 226 1.80 1.34 10.65
CA ARG A 226 3.22 1.09 10.79
C ARG A 226 3.59 -0.34 10.45
N PHE A 227 2.84 -1.31 10.96
CA PHE A 227 3.00 -2.70 10.58
C PHE A 227 2.84 -2.87 9.06
N LEU A 228 1.79 -2.29 8.46
CA LEU A 228 1.60 -2.33 7.01
C LEU A 228 2.79 -1.72 6.23
N ALA A 229 3.31 -0.58 6.67
CA ALA A 229 4.43 0.07 6.00
C ALA A 229 5.70 -0.80 6.00
N ILE A 230 5.94 -1.50 7.10
CA ILE A 230 7.10 -2.38 7.25
C ILE A 230 6.93 -3.67 6.42
N GLU A 231 5.72 -4.23 6.35
CA GLU A 231 5.46 -5.39 5.49
C GLU A 231 5.59 -5.05 4.00
N ILE A 232 5.14 -3.86 3.59
CA ILE A 232 5.37 -3.34 2.23
C ILE A 232 6.88 -3.14 1.98
N LEU A 233 7.62 -2.59 2.94
CA LEU A 233 9.06 -2.41 2.82
C LEU A 233 9.79 -3.74 2.63
N LYS A 234 9.49 -4.76 3.44
CA LYS A 234 10.14 -6.09 3.34
C LYS A 234 9.97 -6.69 1.94
N LEU A 235 8.76 -6.64 1.39
CA LEU A 235 8.49 -7.08 0.01
C LEU A 235 9.31 -6.29 -1.01
N LEU A 236 9.40 -4.98 -0.84
CA LEU A 236 10.13 -4.09 -1.76
C LEU A 236 11.65 -4.21 -1.62
N GLN A 237 12.18 -4.57 -0.46
CA GLN A 237 13.61 -4.85 -0.28
C GLN A 237 14.03 -6.15 -0.96
N GLU A 238 13.15 -7.15 -1.00
CA GLU A 238 13.35 -8.36 -1.79
C GLU A 238 13.23 -8.08 -3.29
N GLU A 239 12.18 -7.36 -3.70
CA GLU A 239 11.91 -7.08 -5.11
C GLU A 239 12.91 -6.13 -5.76
N ALA A 240 13.22 -5.02 -5.09
CA ALA A 240 14.02 -3.92 -5.62
C ALA A 240 15.03 -3.41 -4.57
N PRO A 241 16.02 -4.23 -4.20
CA PRO A 241 16.99 -3.92 -3.15
C PRO A 241 17.76 -2.62 -3.40
N LEU A 242 18.03 -2.25 -4.65
CA LEU A 242 18.71 -0.99 -4.97
C LEU A 242 17.88 0.26 -4.62
N LEU A 243 16.56 0.12 -4.54
CA LEU A 243 15.63 1.23 -4.33
C LEU A 243 15.15 1.35 -2.88
N PHE A 244 15.22 0.27 -2.11
CA PHE A 244 14.69 0.20 -0.74
C PHE A 244 15.66 -0.42 0.29
N GLY A 245 16.80 -0.95 -0.16
CA GLY A 245 17.78 -1.61 0.72
C GLY A 245 18.53 -0.65 1.65
N ASP A 246 18.36 0.66 1.48
CA ASP A 246 18.91 1.67 2.39
C ASP A 246 18.04 1.91 3.63
N PHE A 247 16.82 1.35 3.67
CA PHE A 247 15.99 1.34 4.88
C PHE A 247 16.48 0.31 5.88
N VAL A 248 16.51 0.72 7.15
CA VAL A 248 16.79 -0.16 8.29
C VAL A 248 15.48 -0.44 8.99
N VAL A 249 15.23 -1.69 9.35
CA VAL A 249 14.12 -2.10 10.23
C VAL A 249 14.70 -2.38 11.60
N GLU A 250 14.08 -1.82 12.64
CA GLU A 250 14.51 -1.95 14.03
C GLU A 250 13.35 -2.48 14.88
N ASP A 251 13.64 -3.52 15.68
CA ASP A 251 12.70 -4.07 16.66
C ASP A 251 12.71 -3.23 17.94
N LEU A 252 11.54 -2.89 18.44
CA LEU A 252 11.35 -2.16 19.70
C LEU A 252 11.10 -3.12 20.85
N GLY A 253 11.38 -2.68 22.08
CA GLY A 253 11.15 -3.45 23.30
C GLY A 253 9.68 -3.77 23.59
N ASP A 254 8.73 -3.16 22.88
CA ASP A 254 7.30 -3.42 22.98
C ASP A 254 6.78 -4.46 21.96
N GLY A 255 7.69 -5.13 21.25
CA GLY A 255 7.39 -6.15 20.24
C GLY A 255 6.94 -5.59 18.89
N THR A 256 6.95 -4.26 18.70
CA THR A 256 6.66 -3.63 17.41
C THR A 256 7.95 -3.29 16.67
N GLN A 257 7.84 -2.97 15.37
CA GLN A 257 8.97 -2.56 14.55
C GLN A 257 8.83 -1.11 14.11
N ILE A 258 9.97 -0.46 13.85
CA ILE A 258 10.06 0.83 13.15
C ILE A 258 10.99 0.71 11.95
N THR A 259 10.95 1.68 11.05
CA THR A 259 11.94 1.79 9.97
C THR A 259 12.31 3.23 9.65
N TYR A 260 13.55 3.41 9.16
CA TYR A 260 14.07 4.69 8.69
C TYR A 260 15.08 4.47 7.54
N PRO A 261 15.10 5.37 6.53
CA PRO A 261 16.07 5.30 5.45
C PRO A 261 17.41 5.93 5.83
N LYS A 262 18.50 5.41 5.25
CA LYS A 262 19.78 6.14 5.19
C LYS A 262 19.63 7.44 4.40
N TYR A 263 18.87 7.43 3.30
CA TYR A 263 18.61 8.60 2.48
C TYR A 263 17.17 9.09 2.66
N SER A 264 16.99 10.03 3.59
CA SER A 264 15.70 10.67 3.91
C SER A 264 15.33 11.77 2.91
N LYS A 265 14.02 11.94 2.66
CA LYS A 265 13.45 13.00 1.79
C LYS A 265 13.99 12.98 0.36
N VAL A 266 14.05 11.79 -0.24
CA VAL A 266 14.25 11.60 -1.68
C VAL A 266 12.96 11.94 -2.43
#